data_AF-A0A1D9GKN2-F1
#
_entry.id   AF-A0A1D9GKN2-F1
#
_cell.length_a   1.000
_cell.length_b   1.000
_cell.length_c   1.000
_cell.angle_alpha   90.00
_cell.angle_beta   90.00
_cell.angle_gamma   90.00
#
_symmetry.space_group_name_H-M   'P 1'
#
loop_
_entity.id
_entity.type
_entity.pdbx_description
1 polymer ?
#
loop_
_entity_poly.entity_id
_entity_poly.type
_entity_poly.pdbx_seq_one_letter_code
_entity_poly.pdbx_strand_id
1 'polypeptide(L)'
;MRLGWVKGDKLIGVLNWIGTPAVFLYFFSMIVYPWFETGGQWSGVQETWMDWQTLNVGVLAFISSMVAFNISKYHANQQREREFIAARAFLPEALSELAEYFEQSAELLKEAWDRAKDKQDQCKTSLERPVPSLPENYREIFSKCISLAEPEVAQFLSYILMRLQVHHARINSLSKSFQPVSNTLVIKDNIKSYFYRLGELQALIGRIFNYSRGLEGFDDSPLSWDEFKGAYGNLDLWIDEIDDLSDFTRRAIGRGDNHGWKA
;
A
#
# COMPACT_ATOMS: atom_id res chain seq x y z
N MET A 1 2.44 16.81 -8.41
CA MET A 1 3.85 17.12 -8.07
C MET A 1 4.00 17.03 -6.55
N ARG A 2 4.25 15.83 -6.00
CA ARG A 2 4.38 15.57 -4.55
C ARG A 2 5.83 15.21 -4.23
N LEU A 3 6.70 16.22 -4.17
CA LEU A 3 8.12 16.10 -3.83
C LEU A 3 8.37 16.95 -2.57
N GLY A 4 8.00 16.46 -1.39
CA GLY A 4 8.18 17.27 -0.17
C GLY A 4 8.07 16.52 1.16
N TRP A 5 7.33 15.41 1.22
CA TRP A 5 6.95 14.80 2.50
C TRP A 5 8.13 14.08 3.18
N VAL A 6 8.93 13.34 2.42
CA VAL A 6 10.14 12.65 2.94
C VAL A 6 11.25 13.65 3.34
N LYS A 7 11.26 14.86 2.76
CA LYS A 7 12.23 15.90 3.13
C LYS A 7 11.86 16.59 4.44
N GLY A 8 10.57 16.84 4.70
CA GLY A 8 10.10 17.51 5.91
C GLY A 8 10.46 16.75 7.19
N ASP A 9 10.22 15.44 7.24
CA ASP A 9 10.49 14.65 8.45
C ASP A 9 11.97 14.56 8.80
N LYS A 10 12.84 14.40 7.80
CA LYS A 10 14.30 14.47 8.00
C LYS A 10 14.76 15.85 8.44
N LEU A 11 14.15 16.90 7.91
CA LEU A 11 14.46 18.28 8.26
C LEU A 11 14.08 18.60 9.71
N ILE A 12 12.99 18.02 10.23
CA ILE A 12 12.59 18.11 11.64
C ILE A 12 13.56 17.34 12.54
N GLY A 13 13.93 16.12 12.14
CA GLY A 13 14.93 15.35 12.87
C GLY A 13 16.23 16.14 13.01
N VAL A 14 16.69 16.75 11.93
CA VAL A 14 17.89 17.61 11.91
C VAL A 14 17.69 18.91 12.70
N LEU A 15 16.54 19.59 12.55
CA LEU A 15 16.25 20.84 13.24
C LEU A 15 16.13 20.64 14.75
N ASN A 16 15.49 19.57 15.20
CA ASN A 16 15.43 19.22 16.61
C ASN A 16 16.81 18.77 17.11
N TRP A 17 17.55 17.98 16.33
CA TRP A 17 18.88 17.50 16.69
C TRP A 17 19.92 18.62 16.84
N ILE A 18 19.85 19.66 16.01
CA ILE A 18 20.76 20.81 16.07
C ILE A 18 20.21 21.88 17.01
N GLY A 19 18.89 22.13 16.94
CA GLY A 19 18.21 23.16 17.70
C GLY A 19 18.18 22.88 19.19
N THR A 20 17.99 21.63 19.61
CA THR A 20 17.97 21.28 21.04
C THR A 20 19.33 21.56 21.72
N PRO A 21 20.49 21.08 21.21
CA PRO A 21 21.80 21.47 21.74
C PRO A 21 22.06 22.97 21.70
N ALA A 22 21.63 23.69 20.65
CA ALA A 22 21.80 25.13 20.55
C ALA A 22 21.00 25.88 21.63
N VAL A 23 19.77 25.44 21.92
CA VAL A 23 18.94 25.96 23.01
C VAL A 23 19.58 25.64 24.36
N PHE A 24 20.11 24.44 24.56
CA PHE A 24 20.84 24.08 25.79
C PHE A 24 22.09 24.94 25.98
N LEU A 25 22.88 25.15 24.92
CA LEU A 25 24.05 26.01 24.94
C LEU A 25 23.67 27.46 25.27
N TYR A 26 22.60 27.98 24.67
CA TYR A 26 22.06 29.29 25.00
C TYR A 26 21.66 29.41 26.48
N PHE A 27 20.93 28.42 27.02
CA PHE A 27 20.57 28.40 28.44
C PHE A 27 21.82 28.38 29.34
N PHE A 28 22.84 27.60 28.98
CA PHE A 28 24.11 27.60 29.69
C PHE A 28 24.80 28.97 29.64
N SER A 29 24.91 29.58 28.46
CA SER A 29 25.56 30.88 28.27
C SER A 29 24.80 32.04 28.93
N MET A 30 23.49 31.96 29.08
CA MET A 30 22.67 33.05 29.63
C MET A 30 22.40 32.91 31.13
N ILE A 31 22.32 31.69 31.64
CA ILE A 31 21.94 31.43 33.04
C ILE A 31 23.11 30.89 33.86
N VAL A 32 24.06 30.16 33.28
CA VAL A 32 25.12 29.50 34.05
C VAL A 32 26.42 30.30 33.97
N TYR A 33 26.88 30.63 32.76
CA TYR A 33 28.14 31.32 32.53
C TYR A 33 28.26 32.71 33.22
N PRO A 34 27.23 33.60 33.16
CA PRO A 34 27.37 34.94 33.72
C PRO A 34 27.52 34.94 35.25
N TRP A 35 26.99 33.91 35.93
CA TRP A 35 27.16 33.75 37.37
C TRP A 35 28.60 33.41 37.77
N PHE A 36 29.32 32.68 36.92
CA PHE A 36 30.74 32.37 37.14
C PHE A 36 31.63 33.57 36.82
N GLU A 37 31.37 34.27 35.72
CA GLU A 37 32.18 35.41 35.28
C GLU A 37 32.10 36.60 36.23
N THR A 38 30.91 36.87 36.77
CA THR A 38 30.65 38.03 37.64
C THR A 38 30.84 37.74 39.13
N GLY A 39 31.29 36.53 39.47
CA GLY A 39 31.44 36.10 40.87
C GLY A 39 30.12 36.06 41.66
N GLY A 40 29.00 35.82 40.98
CA GLY A 40 27.66 35.78 41.56
C GLY A 40 26.98 37.13 41.75
N GLN A 41 27.50 38.20 41.14
CA GLN A 41 26.88 39.54 41.23
C GLN A 41 25.70 39.67 40.26
N TRP A 42 24.53 39.99 40.81
CA TRP A 42 23.30 40.14 40.04
C TRP A 42 23.39 41.21 38.93
N SER A 43 24.12 42.31 39.16
CA SER A 43 24.26 43.40 38.19
C SER A 43 24.90 42.96 36.88
N GLY A 44 25.93 42.11 36.94
CA GLY A 44 26.62 41.64 35.74
C GLY A 44 25.79 40.60 34.96
N VAL A 45 25.00 39.77 35.65
CA VAL A 45 24.03 38.86 35.00
C VAL A 45 23.00 39.67 34.21
N GLN A 46 22.46 40.74 34.81
CA GLN A 46 21.49 41.62 34.17
C GLN A 46 22.09 42.36 32.96
N GLU A 47 23.34 42.81 33.05
CA GLU A 47 24.05 43.46 31.95
C GLU A 47 24.21 42.52 30.75
N THR A 48 24.64 41.27 30.98
CA THR A 48 24.72 40.26 29.91
C THR A 48 23.37 40.05 29.22
N TRP A 49 22.27 40.03 29.98
CA TRP A 49 20.93 39.87 29.39
C TRP A 49 20.51 41.06 28.54
N MET A 50 20.88 42.27 28.94
CA MET A 50 20.57 43.50 28.20
C MET A 50 21.39 43.59 26.91
N ASP A 51 22.68 43.24 26.97
CA ASP A 51 23.57 43.27 25.79
C ASP A 51 23.19 42.22 24.75
N TRP A 52 22.71 41.06 25.21
CA TRP A 52 22.30 39.95 24.35
C TRP A 52 20.81 39.95 24.01
N GLN A 53 20.09 41.07 24.26
CA GLN A 53 18.64 41.16 24.07
C GLN A 53 18.19 40.71 22.67
N THR A 54 18.90 41.12 21.61
CA THR A 54 18.59 40.71 20.23
C THR A 54 18.74 39.19 20.04
N LEU A 55 19.74 38.55 20.65
CA LEU A 55 19.88 37.10 20.61
C LEU A 55 18.72 36.43 21.36
N ASN A 56 18.34 36.95 22.52
CA ASN A 56 17.25 36.40 23.33
C ASN A 56 15.93 36.40 22.55
N VAL A 57 15.62 37.52 21.88
CA VAL A 57 14.46 37.64 21.00
C VAL A 57 14.54 36.63 19.85
N GLY A 58 15.72 36.47 19.23
CA GLY A 58 15.94 35.50 18.16
C GLY A 58 15.73 34.05 18.59
N VAL A 59 16.26 33.65 19.76
CA VAL A 59 16.11 32.30 20.31
C VAL A 59 14.66 32.02 20.71
N LEU A 60 13.96 32.98 21.31
CA LEU A 60 12.54 32.84 21.62
C LEU A 60 11.69 32.69 20.35
N ALA A 61 11.97 33.48 19.31
CA ALA A 61 11.31 33.34 18.02
C ALA A 61 11.57 31.96 17.38
N PHE A 62 12.80 31.47 17.47
CA PHE A 62 13.18 30.14 16.98
C PHE A 62 12.44 29.02 17.73
N ILE A 63 12.43 29.05 19.07
CA ILE A 63 11.71 28.08 19.90
C ILE A 63 10.21 28.11 19.57
N SER A 64 9.62 29.30 19.46
CA SER A 64 8.21 29.47 19.09
C SER A 64 7.89 28.84 17.73
N SER A 65 8.75 29.08 16.72
CA SER A 65 8.61 28.47 15.40
C SER A 65 8.69 26.94 15.45
N MET A 66 9.65 26.39 16.20
CA MET A 66 9.81 24.94 16.39
C MET A 66 8.58 24.32 17.06
N VAL A 67 8.03 24.95 18.10
CA VAL A 67 6.81 24.50 18.77
C VAL A 67 5.61 24.56 17.83
N ALA A 68 5.39 25.70 17.17
CA ALA A 68 4.28 25.90 16.25
C ALA A 68 4.30 24.87 15.12
N PHE A 69 5.47 24.61 14.54
CA PHE A 69 5.62 23.63 13.47
C PHE A 69 5.36 22.19 13.95
N ASN A 70 5.87 21.82 15.13
CA ASN A 70 5.59 20.50 15.72
C ASN A 70 4.09 20.29 15.99
N ILE A 71 3.40 21.33 16.48
CA ILE A 71 1.94 21.32 16.66
C ILE A 71 1.24 21.13 15.31
N SER A 72 1.64 21.88 14.27
CA SER A 72 1.08 21.74 12.92
C SER A 72 1.26 20.34 12.36
N LYS A 73 2.45 19.74 12.51
CA LYS A 73 2.72 18.36 12.08
C LYS A 73 1.86 17.36 12.84
N TYR A 74 1.76 17.50 14.15
CA TYR A 74 0.94 16.62 14.98
C TYR A 74 -0.53 16.65 14.55
N HIS A 75 -1.09 17.84 14.32
CA HIS A 75 -2.46 17.99 13.81
C HIS A 75 -2.63 17.42 12.41
N ALA A 76 -1.67 17.63 11.50
CA ALA A 76 -1.71 17.04 10.16
C ALA A 76 -1.67 15.51 10.19
N ASN A 77 -0.88 14.91 11.08
CA ASN A 77 -0.84 13.46 11.28
C ASN A 77 -2.16 12.93 11.83
N GLN A 78 -2.70 13.55 12.89
CA GLN A 78 -4.01 13.15 13.43
C GLN A 78 -5.13 13.28 12.40
N GLN A 79 -5.13 14.36 11.61
CA GLN A 79 -6.12 14.57 10.57
C GLN A 79 -6.05 13.46 9.51
N ARG A 80 -4.83 13.14 9.03
CA ARG A 80 -4.60 12.04 8.09
C ARG A 80 -5.09 10.70 8.65
N GLU A 81 -4.80 10.41 9.91
CA GLU A 81 -5.22 9.16 10.56
C GLU A 81 -6.75 9.05 10.63
N ARG A 82 -7.45 10.13 11.02
CA ARG A 82 -8.92 10.16 11.03
C ARG A 82 -9.49 9.97 9.62
N GLU A 83 -8.93 10.65 8.63
CA GLU A 83 -9.32 10.50 7.23
C GLU A 83 -9.05 9.09 6.72
N PHE A 84 -7.94 8.47 7.12
CA PHE A 84 -7.60 7.10 6.77
C PHE A 84 -8.60 6.12 7.38
N ILE A 85 -8.94 6.26 8.67
CA ILE A 85 -9.95 5.42 9.33
C ILE A 85 -11.29 5.53 8.59
N ALA A 86 -11.71 6.75 8.23
CA ALA A 86 -12.92 6.97 7.48
C ALA A 86 -12.88 6.34 6.08
N ALA A 87 -11.75 6.47 5.36
CA ALA A 87 -11.58 5.85 4.04
C ALA A 87 -11.55 4.31 4.11
N ARG A 88 -10.82 3.78 5.10
CA ARG A 88 -10.66 2.34 5.35
C ARG A 88 -12.00 1.67 5.67
N ALA A 89 -12.95 2.38 6.27
CA ALA A 89 -14.28 1.84 6.56
C ALA A 89 -15.06 1.37 5.30
N PHE A 90 -14.74 1.93 4.12
CA PHE A 90 -15.33 1.53 2.83
C PHE A 90 -14.54 0.42 2.13
N LEU A 91 -13.33 0.12 2.60
CA LEU A 91 -12.47 -0.88 1.97
C LEU A 91 -13.06 -2.30 2.01
N PRO A 92 -13.70 -2.78 3.11
CA PRO A 92 -14.33 -4.10 3.11
C PRO A 92 -15.38 -4.29 2.00
N GLU A 93 -16.20 -3.28 1.73
CA GLU A 93 -17.21 -3.32 0.68
C GLU A 93 -16.55 -3.43 -0.70
N ALA A 94 -15.55 -2.59 -0.98
CA ALA A 94 -14.79 -2.67 -2.23
C ALA A 94 -14.07 -4.02 -2.41
N LEU A 95 -13.56 -4.62 -1.33
CA LEU A 95 -12.93 -5.94 -1.37
C LEU A 95 -13.95 -7.04 -1.67
N SER A 96 -15.18 -6.94 -1.14
CA SER A 96 -16.27 -7.88 -1.44
C SER A 96 -16.69 -7.80 -2.91
N GLU A 97 -16.87 -6.59 -3.45
CA GLU A 97 -17.17 -6.40 -4.89
C GLU A 97 -16.05 -6.99 -5.78
N LEU A 98 -14.80 -6.85 -5.36
CA LEU A 98 -13.67 -7.46 -6.08
C LEU A 98 -13.67 -8.99 -5.97
N ALA A 99 -14.06 -9.56 -4.83
CA ALA A 99 -14.21 -11.00 -4.67
C ALA A 99 -15.27 -11.56 -5.64
N GLU A 100 -16.42 -10.90 -5.75
CA GLU A 100 -17.48 -11.26 -6.72
C GLU A 100 -16.97 -11.18 -8.17
N TYR A 101 -16.20 -10.13 -8.51
CA TYR A 101 -15.54 -10.04 -9.82
C TYR A 101 -14.54 -11.18 -10.04
N PHE A 102 -13.82 -11.62 -9.00
CA PHE A 102 -12.87 -12.74 -9.09
C PHE A 102 -13.57 -14.08 -9.28
N GLU A 103 -14.71 -14.31 -8.64
CA GLU A 103 -15.54 -15.49 -8.85
C GLU A 103 -16.03 -15.58 -10.30
N GLN A 104 -16.59 -14.50 -10.85
CA GLN A 104 -17.00 -14.45 -12.25
C GLN A 104 -15.82 -14.62 -13.22
N SER A 105 -14.66 -14.08 -12.86
CA SER A 105 -13.42 -14.27 -13.61
C SER A 105 -12.95 -15.73 -13.60
N ALA A 106 -13.13 -16.43 -12.47
CA ALA A 106 -12.79 -17.85 -12.34
C ALA A 106 -13.69 -18.71 -13.24
N GLU A 107 -15.00 -18.45 -13.28
CA GLU A 107 -15.94 -19.14 -14.17
C GLU A 107 -15.55 -19.01 -15.65
N LEU A 108 -15.23 -17.79 -16.11
CA LEU A 108 -14.79 -17.55 -17.48
C LEU A 108 -13.48 -18.29 -17.78
N LEU A 109 -12.52 -18.26 -16.84
CA LEU A 109 -11.24 -18.96 -17.02
C LEU A 109 -11.41 -20.48 -17.06
N LYS A 110 -12.34 -21.05 -16.27
CA LYS A 110 -12.70 -22.49 -16.32
C LYS A 110 -13.23 -22.86 -17.70
N GLU A 111 -14.19 -22.10 -18.23
CA GLU A 111 -14.71 -22.34 -19.59
C GLU A 111 -13.59 -22.26 -20.62
N ALA A 112 -12.76 -21.21 -20.57
CA ALA A 112 -11.64 -21.07 -21.49
C ALA A 112 -10.63 -22.22 -21.38
N TRP A 113 -10.39 -22.74 -20.17
CA TRP A 113 -9.51 -23.88 -19.94
C TRP A 113 -10.04 -25.17 -20.54
N ASP A 114 -11.31 -25.48 -20.31
CA ASP A 114 -11.96 -26.69 -20.82
C ASP A 114 -11.99 -26.69 -22.34
N ARG A 115 -12.30 -25.54 -22.94
CA ARG A 115 -12.29 -25.37 -24.39
C ARG A 115 -10.90 -25.40 -25.00
N ALA A 116 -9.90 -24.86 -24.30
CA ALA A 116 -8.51 -25.04 -24.71
C ALA A 116 -8.06 -26.51 -24.57
N LYS A 117 -8.68 -27.28 -23.65
CA LYS A 117 -8.43 -28.71 -23.46
C LYS A 117 -8.92 -29.54 -24.63
N ASP A 118 -10.08 -29.19 -25.15
CA ASP A 118 -10.66 -29.84 -26.33
C ASP A 118 -9.86 -29.50 -27.60
N LYS A 119 -9.23 -30.53 -28.17
CA LYS A 119 -8.47 -30.38 -29.42
C LYS A 119 -9.38 -30.12 -30.63
N GLN A 120 -10.67 -30.39 -30.54
CA GLN A 120 -11.62 -30.21 -31.64
C GLN A 120 -12.17 -28.77 -31.72
N ASP A 121 -12.27 -28.06 -30.60
CA ASP A 121 -12.84 -26.71 -30.50
C ASP A 121 -12.01 -25.66 -31.28
N GLN A 122 -10.68 -25.84 -31.31
CA GLN A 122 -9.72 -24.89 -31.88
C GLN A 122 -9.74 -23.48 -31.24
N CYS A 123 -10.59 -23.24 -30.23
CA CYS A 123 -10.78 -21.95 -29.56
C CYS A 123 -11.19 -20.84 -30.53
N LYS A 124 -12.07 -21.14 -31.50
CA LYS A 124 -12.55 -20.20 -32.53
C LYS A 124 -14.06 -19.94 -32.48
N THR A 125 -14.68 -20.16 -31.33
CA THR A 125 -16.04 -19.70 -31.07
C THR A 125 -16.08 -18.88 -29.79
N SER A 126 -16.91 -17.84 -29.75
CA SER A 126 -17.02 -16.96 -28.59
C SER A 126 -17.26 -17.76 -27.30
N LEU A 127 -16.67 -17.30 -26.19
CA LEU A 127 -17.00 -17.84 -24.86
C LEU A 127 -18.47 -17.55 -24.53
N GLU A 128 -19.12 -18.48 -23.84
CA GLU A 128 -20.48 -18.33 -23.34
C GLU A 128 -20.54 -17.36 -22.16
N ARG A 129 -19.54 -17.44 -21.27
CA ARG A 129 -19.42 -16.54 -20.13
C ARG A 129 -18.93 -15.16 -20.59
N PRO A 130 -19.66 -14.08 -20.27
CA PRO A 130 -19.22 -12.73 -20.61
C PRO A 130 -17.99 -12.34 -19.78
N VAL A 131 -17.20 -11.40 -20.30
CA VAL A 131 -16.13 -10.79 -19.50
C VAL A 131 -16.76 -10.04 -18.33
N PRO A 132 -16.37 -10.34 -17.07
CA PRO A 132 -16.93 -9.65 -15.91
C PRO A 132 -16.58 -8.16 -15.93
N SER A 133 -17.53 -7.32 -15.51
CA SER A 133 -17.34 -5.89 -15.35
C SER A 133 -16.61 -5.61 -14.05
N LEU A 134 -15.56 -4.78 -14.11
CA LEU A 134 -14.94 -4.27 -12.90
C LEU A 134 -15.95 -3.42 -12.10
N PRO A 135 -15.90 -3.43 -10.76
CA PRO A 135 -16.75 -2.56 -9.95
C PRO A 135 -16.51 -1.08 -10.26
N GLU A 136 -17.48 -0.21 -9.99
CA GLU A 136 -17.36 1.21 -10.34
C GLU A 136 -16.48 1.99 -9.34
N ASN A 137 -16.65 1.72 -8.04
CA ASN A 137 -16.14 2.59 -6.97
C ASN A 137 -14.79 2.13 -6.37
N TYR A 138 -14.31 0.92 -6.67
CA TYR A 138 -13.09 0.39 -6.06
C TYR A 138 -11.87 1.31 -6.26
N ARG A 139 -11.76 1.97 -7.43
CA ARG A 139 -10.61 2.85 -7.74
C ARG A 139 -10.55 4.04 -6.80
N GLU A 140 -11.69 4.65 -6.52
CA GLU A 140 -11.76 5.81 -5.63
C GLU A 140 -11.41 5.42 -4.21
N ILE A 141 -12.00 4.32 -3.71
CA ILE A 141 -11.78 3.80 -2.36
C ILE A 141 -10.30 3.42 -2.16
N PHE A 142 -9.71 2.65 -3.09
CA PHE A 142 -8.30 2.29 -3.05
C PHE A 142 -7.40 3.52 -3.12
N SER A 143 -7.65 4.45 -4.05
CA SER A 143 -6.85 5.67 -4.21
C SER A 143 -6.85 6.52 -2.94
N LYS A 144 -8.02 6.68 -2.31
CA LYS A 144 -8.15 7.43 -1.06
C LYS A 144 -7.36 6.75 0.07
N CYS A 145 -7.52 5.42 0.23
CA CYS A 145 -6.76 4.65 1.21
C CYS A 145 -5.25 4.76 0.98
N ILE A 146 -4.77 4.53 -0.25
CA ILE A 146 -3.35 4.63 -0.63
C ILE A 146 -2.77 6.00 -0.30
N SER A 147 -3.54 7.08 -0.52
CA SER A 147 -3.06 8.44 -0.31
C SER A 147 -2.91 8.83 1.16
N LEU A 148 -3.56 8.11 2.07
CA LEU A 148 -3.64 8.40 3.51
C LEU A 148 -2.93 7.35 4.37
N ALA A 149 -2.71 6.15 3.83
CA ALA A 149 -2.11 5.02 4.53
C ALA A 149 -0.61 5.21 4.82
N GLU A 150 -0.10 4.40 5.74
CA GLU A 150 1.33 4.21 5.95
C GLU A 150 1.99 3.59 4.70
N PRO A 151 3.30 3.80 4.50
CA PRO A 151 3.99 3.38 3.27
C PRO A 151 3.80 1.91 2.91
N GLU A 152 3.89 0.98 3.88
CA GLU A 152 3.76 -0.45 3.56
C GLU A 152 2.35 -0.79 3.06
N VAL A 153 1.33 -0.27 3.72
CA VAL A 153 -0.09 -0.49 3.35
C VAL A 153 -0.40 0.16 2.00
N ALA A 154 0.11 1.37 1.77
CA ALA A 154 -0.06 2.08 0.50
C ALA A 154 0.57 1.31 -0.66
N GLN A 155 1.76 0.73 -0.48
CA GLN A 155 2.42 -0.11 -1.47
C GLN A 155 1.63 -1.38 -1.75
N PHE A 156 1.15 -2.05 -0.70
CA PHE A 156 0.35 -3.28 -0.83
C PHE A 156 -0.96 -3.05 -1.59
N LEU A 157 -1.72 -2.02 -1.24
CA LEU A 157 -2.96 -1.65 -1.94
C LEU A 157 -2.70 -1.24 -3.39
N SER A 158 -1.60 -0.51 -3.64
CA SER A 158 -1.19 -0.14 -5.00
C SER A 158 -0.84 -1.37 -5.84
N TYR A 159 -0.18 -2.36 -5.24
CA TYR A 159 0.14 -3.62 -5.90
C TYR A 159 -1.11 -4.40 -6.28
N ILE A 160 -2.08 -4.54 -5.37
CA ILE A 160 -3.39 -5.16 -5.68
C ILE A 160 -4.02 -4.46 -6.90
N LEU A 161 -4.08 -3.12 -6.87
CA LEU A 161 -4.69 -2.34 -7.95
C LEU A 161 -3.99 -2.55 -9.30
N MET A 162 -2.67 -2.52 -9.32
CA MET A 162 -1.87 -2.80 -10.51
C MET A 162 -2.13 -4.21 -11.04
N ARG A 163 -2.13 -5.22 -10.15
CA ARG A 163 -2.33 -6.62 -10.51
C ARG A 163 -3.74 -6.90 -11.03
N LEU A 164 -4.75 -6.26 -10.44
CA LEU A 164 -6.14 -6.29 -10.90
C LEU A 164 -6.27 -5.75 -12.32
N GLN A 165 -5.66 -4.59 -12.61
CA GLN A 165 -5.70 -4.00 -13.96
C GLN A 165 -5.06 -4.91 -15.01
N VAL A 166 -3.90 -5.51 -14.68
CA VAL A 166 -3.21 -6.48 -15.55
C VAL A 166 -4.10 -7.71 -15.78
N HIS A 167 -4.72 -8.23 -14.73
CA HIS A 167 -5.61 -9.38 -14.82
C HIS A 167 -6.83 -9.08 -15.70
N HIS A 168 -7.50 -7.94 -15.49
CA HIS A 168 -8.66 -7.54 -16.28
C HIS A 168 -8.31 -7.35 -17.77
N ALA A 169 -7.16 -6.75 -18.08
CA ALA A 169 -6.68 -6.62 -19.45
C ALA A 169 -6.43 -8.00 -20.10
N ARG A 170 -5.87 -8.95 -19.34
CA ARG A 170 -5.62 -10.33 -19.80
C ARG A 170 -6.91 -11.10 -20.07
N ILE A 171 -7.91 -11.01 -19.19
CA ILE A 171 -9.22 -11.65 -19.42
C ILE A 171 -9.90 -11.07 -20.66
N ASN A 172 -9.92 -9.74 -20.80
CA ASN A 172 -10.46 -9.10 -22.01
C ASN A 172 -9.76 -9.60 -23.29
N SER A 173 -8.43 -9.69 -23.26
CA SER A 173 -7.66 -10.20 -24.39
C SER A 173 -7.92 -11.69 -24.65
N LEU A 174 -8.10 -12.49 -23.60
CA LEU A 174 -8.41 -13.91 -23.71
C LEU A 174 -9.75 -14.10 -24.40
N SER A 175 -10.81 -13.44 -23.92
CA SER A 175 -12.15 -13.53 -24.52
C SER A 175 -12.14 -13.15 -26.00
N LYS A 176 -11.42 -12.07 -26.39
CA LYS A 176 -11.22 -11.72 -27.80
C LYS A 176 -10.47 -12.78 -28.60
N SER A 177 -9.60 -13.57 -27.97
CA SER A 177 -8.84 -14.64 -28.62
C SER A 177 -9.72 -15.84 -29.02
N PHE A 178 -10.85 -16.03 -28.35
CA PHE A 178 -11.85 -17.06 -28.66
C PHE A 178 -12.81 -16.66 -29.80
N GLN A 179 -12.79 -15.41 -30.27
CA GLN A 179 -13.70 -14.99 -31.35
C GLN A 179 -13.35 -15.69 -32.69
N PRO A 180 -14.36 -15.99 -33.55
CA PRO A 180 -14.12 -16.70 -34.82
C PRO A 180 -13.12 -16.04 -35.76
N VAL A 181 -13.05 -14.71 -35.73
CA VAL A 181 -12.16 -13.91 -36.58
C VAL A 181 -10.77 -13.70 -35.97
N SER A 182 -10.51 -14.23 -34.77
CA SER A 182 -9.25 -14.01 -34.08
C SER A 182 -8.12 -14.82 -34.69
N ASN A 183 -6.97 -14.19 -34.91
CA ASN A 183 -5.74 -14.87 -35.33
C ASN A 183 -4.85 -15.30 -34.14
N THR A 184 -5.26 -15.00 -32.91
CA THR A 184 -4.49 -15.34 -31.72
C THR A 184 -4.58 -16.83 -31.43
N LEU A 185 -3.44 -17.48 -31.15
CA LEU A 185 -3.39 -18.83 -30.64
C LEU A 185 -3.65 -18.82 -29.14
N VAL A 186 -4.65 -19.59 -28.69
CA VAL A 186 -4.91 -19.80 -27.27
C VAL A 186 -4.01 -20.94 -26.77
N ILE A 187 -3.16 -20.63 -25.78
CA ILE A 187 -2.23 -21.58 -25.17
C ILE A 187 -2.68 -21.87 -23.75
N LYS A 188 -2.86 -23.15 -23.40
CA LYS A 188 -3.29 -23.60 -22.07
C LYS A 188 -2.43 -23.02 -20.94
N ASP A 189 -1.11 -23.04 -21.12
CA ASP A 189 -0.18 -22.52 -20.09
C ASP A 189 -0.39 -21.02 -19.79
N ASN A 190 -0.88 -20.23 -20.75
CA ASN A 190 -1.24 -18.84 -20.50
C ASN A 190 -2.48 -18.77 -19.58
N ILE A 191 -3.48 -19.62 -19.80
CA ILE A 191 -4.68 -19.71 -18.95
C ILE A 191 -4.30 -20.17 -17.54
N LYS A 192 -3.40 -21.16 -17.41
CA LYS A 192 -2.83 -21.60 -16.11
C LYS A 192 -2.18 -20.44 -15.35
N SER A 193 -1.38 -19.62 -16.05
CA SER A 193 -0.79 -18.41 -15.47
C SER A 193 -1.85 -17.41 -15.00
N TYR A 194 -3.00 -17.33 -15.69
CA TYR A 194 -4.11 -16.47 -15.30
C TYR A 194 -4.82 -16.99 -14.05
N PHE A 195 -5.04 -18.30 -13.91
CA PHE A 195 -5.53 -18.90 -12.67
C PHE A 195 -4.58 -18.62 -11.50
N TYR A 196 -3.27 -18.79 -11.69
CA TYR A 196 -2.29 -18.45 -10.66
C TYR A 196 -2.40 -16.98 -10.23
N ARG A 197 -2.46 -16.04 -11.18
CA ARG A 197 -2.58 -14.60 -10.86
C ARG A 197 -3.93 -14.23 -10.25
N LEU A 198 -5.01 -14.94 -10.59
CA LEU A 198 -6.32 -14.75 -9.97
C LEU A 198 -6.32 -15.25 -8.52
N GLY A 199 -5.76 -16.42 -8.26
CA GLY A 199 -5.57 -16.94 -6.90
C GLY A 199 -4.70 -16.03 -6.04
N GLU A 200 -3.64 -15.44 -6.63
CA GLU A 200 -2.83 -14.43 -5.94
C GLU A 200 -3.67 -13.21 -5.54
N LEU A 201 -4.48 -12.67 -6.45
CA LEU A 201 -5.36 -11.53 -6.17
C LEU A 201 -6.37 -11.86 -5.06
N GLN A 202 -7.02 -13.03 -5.13
CA GLN A 202 -7.96 -13.50 -4.11
C GLN A 202 -7.28 -13.66 -2.74
N ALA A 203 -6.06 -14.21 -2.70
CA ALA A 203 -5.31 -14.35 -1.46
C ALA A 203 -4.91 -12.98 -0.88
N LEU A 204 -4.47 -12.03 -1.72
CA LEU A 204 -4.13 -10.67 -1.29
C LEU A 204 -5.33 -9.92 -0.70
N ILE A 205 -6.50 -10.00 -1.35
CA ILE A 205 -7.70 -9.35 -0.81
C ILE A 205 -8.17 -10.04 0.48
N GLY A 206 -8.07 -11.38 0.53
CA GLY A 206 -8.37 -12.19 1.71
C GLY A 206 -7.59 -11.74 2.93
N ARG A 207 -6.29 -11.50 2.76
CA ARG A 207 -5.40 -11.06 3.83
C ARG A 207 -5.74 -9.68 4.37
N ILE A 208 -6.08 -8.73 3.50
CA ILE A 208 -6.34 -7.34 3.93
C ILE A 208 -7.76 -7.11 4.46
N PHE A 209 -8.64 -8.11 4.40
CA PHE A 209 -9.99 -8.01 4.97
C PHE A 209 -10.00 -7.76 6.48
N ASN A 210 -9.20 -8.49 7.26
CA ASN A 210 -9.17 -8.29 8.72
C ASN A 210 -8.56 -6.93 9.10
N TYR A 211 -7.52 -6.53 8.39
CA TYR A 211 -6.91 -5.21 8.53
C TYR A 211 -7.90 -4.08 8.20
N SER A 212 -8.66 -4.21 7.11
CA SER A 212 -9.64 -3.20 6.70
C SER A 212 -10.79 -3.05 7.70
N ARG A 213 -11.19 -4.14 8.36
CA ARG A 213 -12.17 -4.16 9.46
C ARG A 213 -11.61 -3.66 10.80
N GLY A 214 -10.29 -3.44 10.90
CA GLY A 214 -9.62 -3.05 12.15
C GLY A 214 -9.56 -4.16 13.20
N LEU A 215 -9.66 -5.43 12.79
CA LEU A 215 -9.58 -6.60 13.69
C LEU A 215 -8.13 -7.00 13.98
N GLU A 216 -7.26 -6.86 12.98
CA GLU A 216 -5.85 -7.28 13.03
C GLU A 216 -4.93 -6.18 12.47
N GLY A 217 -3.65 -6.24 12.83
CA GLY A 217 -2.61 -5.41 12.23
C GLY A 217 -2.37 -5.75 10.76
N PHE A 218 -1.63 -4.89 10.06
CA PHE A 218 -1.26 -5.18 8.67
C PHE A 218 -0.21 -6.31 8.63
N ASP A 219 -0.52 -7.39 7.93
CA ASP A 219 0.41 -8.50 7.70
C ASP A 219 1.13 -8.32 6.36
N ASP A 220 2.43 -8.10 6.46
CA ASP A 220 3.33 -7.84 5.33
C ASP A 220 4.17 -9.06 4.90
N SER A 221 3.85 -10.23 5.44
CA SER A 221 4.53 -11.49 5.15
C SER A 221 4.36 -11.91 3.68
N PRO A 222 5.18 -12.80 3.13
CA PRO A 222 4.88 -13.39 1.82
C PRO A 222 3.61 -14.26 1.85
N LEU A 223 2.91 -14.38 0.72
CA LEU A 223 1.81 -15.35 0.60
C LEU A 223 2.33 -16.78 0.69
N SER A 224 1.69 -17.57 1.54
CA SER A 224 1.95 -19.00 1.73
C SER A 224 1.14 -19.86 0.75
N TRP A 225 1.57 -21.11 0.57
CA TRP A 225 0.82 -22.07 -0.23
C TRP A 225 -0.62 -22.29 0.29
N ASP A 226 -0.82 -22.31 1.60
CA ASP A 226 -2.13 -22.57 2.19
C ASP A 226 -3.10 -21.41 1.92
N GLU A 227 -2.61 -20.17 1.86
CA GLU A 227 -3.42 -19.02 1.44
C GLU A 227 -3.81 -19.09 -0.04
N PHE A 228 -2.90 -19.52 -0.92
CA PHE A 228 -3.26 -19.80 -2.31
C PHE A 228 -4.29 -20.91 -2.43
N LYS A 229 -4.13 -22.00 -1.66
CA LYS A 229 -5.08 -23.12 -1.65
C LYS A 229 -6.46 -22.66 -1.18
N GLY A 230 -6.53 -21.88 -0.11
CA GLY A 230 -7.79 -21.30 0.37
C GLY A 230 -8.41 -20.35 -0.66
N ALA A 231 -7.59 -19.52 -1.29
CA ALA A 231 -8.03 -18.62 -2.36
C ALA A 231 -8.61 -19.37 -3.57
N TYR A 232 -7.99 -20.47 -4.00
CA TYR A 232 -8.56 -21.33 -5.05
C TYR A 232 -9.88 -21.94 -4.62
N GLY A 233 -9.97 -22.48 -3.40
CA GLY A 233 -11.23 -23.03 -2.87
C GLY A 233 -12.36 -22.01 -2.83
N ASN A 234 -12.07 -20.75 -2.44
CA ASN A 234 -13.06 -19.67 -2.43
C ASN A 234 -13.55 -19.29 -3.83
N LEU A 235 -12.75 -19.53 -4.87
CA LEU A 235 -13.12 -19.30 -6.27
C LEU A 235 -13.73 -20.55 -6.92
N ASP A 236 -14.04 -21.58 -6.12
CA ASP A 236 -14.46 -22.90 -6.58
C ASP A 236 -13.46 -23.54 -7.56
N LEU A 237 -12.18 -23.16 -7.51
CA LEU A 237 -11.13 -23.71 -8.37
C LEU A 237 -10.52 -24.94 -7.69
N TRP A 238 -10.96 -26.13 -8.10
CA TRP A 238 -10.39 -27.38 -7.64
C TRP A 238 -9.05 -27.62 -8.33
N ILE A 239 -7.98 -27.68 -7.54
CA ILE A 239 -6.61 -27.72 -8.06
C ILE A 239 -6.35 -28.99 -8.89
N ASP A 240 -7.12 -30.05 -8.64
CA ASP A 240 -7.04 -31.32 -9.36
C ASP A 240 -7.71 -31.27 -10.76
N GLU A 241 -8.56 -30.26 -11.02
CA GLU A 241 -9.21 -30.06 -12.34
C GLU A 241 -8.31 -29.31 -13.32
N ILE A 242 -7.31 -28.58 -12.81
CA ILE A 242 -6.39 -27.77 -13.60
C ILE A 242 -4.98 -28.39 -13.51
N ASP A 243 -4.63 -29.15 -14.56
CA ASP A 243 -3.37 -29.87 -14.66
C ASP A 243 -2.14 -29.03 -14.22
N ASP A 244 -1.41 -29.50 -13.19
CA ASP A 244 -0.17 -28.90 -12.67
C ASP A 244 -0.33 -27.48 -12.07
N LEU A 245 -1.54 -27.03 -11.72
CA LEU A 245 -1.73 -25.74 -11.05
C LEU A 245 -1.06 -25.67 -9.66
N SER A 246 -1.16 -26.73 -8.86
CA SER A 246 -0.53 -26.82 -7.53
C SER A 246 0.98 -26.62 -7.60
N ASP A 247 1.65 -27.42 -8.42
CA ASP A 247 3.09 -27.41 -8.56
C ASP A 247 3.57 -26.14 -9.24
N PHE A 248 2.82 -25.61 -10.21
CA PHE A 248 3.11 -24.30 -10.81
C PHE A 248 3.14 -23.20 -9.74
N THR A 249 2.13 -23.15 -8.88
CA THR A 249 2.04 -22.16 -7.81
C THR A 249 3.15 -22.34 -6.77
N ARG A 250 3.44 -23.58 -6.35
CA ARG A 250 4.57 -23.87 -5.44
C ARG A 250 5.91 -23.43 -6.03
N ARG A 251 6.15 -23.68 -7.32
CA ARG A 251 7.35 -23.22 -8.03
C ARG A 251 7.43 -21.70 -8.08
N ALA A 252 6.30 -21.01 -8.33
CA ALA A 252 6.26 -19.55 -8.34
C ALA A 252 6.56 -18.95 -6.96
N ILE A 253 5.97 -19.51 -5.89
CA ILE A 253 6.30 -19.14 -4.51
C ILE A 253 7.79 -19.32 -4.23
N GLY A 254 8.38 -20.46 -4.62
CA GLY A 254 9.80 -20.74 -4.43
C GLY A 254 10.76 -19.79 -5.17
N ARG A 255 10.29 -19.11 -6.23
CA ARG A 255 11.05 -18.06 -6.94
C ARG A 255 10.98 -16.68 -6.27
N GLY A 256 10.16 -16.51 -5.23
CA GLY A 256 9.89 -15.20 -4.62
C GLY A 256 8.85 -14.37 -5.36
N ASP A 257 8.11 -14.96 -6.31
CA ASP A 257 7.04 -14.27 -7.05
C ASP A 257 5.83 -13.91 -6.15
N ASN A 258 5.83 -14.35 -4.88
CA ASN A 258 4.81 -14.12 -3.85
C ASN A 258 5.05 -12.85 -3.01
N HIS A 259 6.19 -12.18 -3.21
CA HIS A 259 6.58 -10.93 -2.53
C HIS A 259 6.42 -9.69 -3.40
N GLY A 260 5.69 -9.79 -4.53
CA GLY A 260 5.76 -8.85 -5.65
C GLY A 260 5.48 -7.35 -5.37
N TRP A 261 5.14 -6.97 -4.14
CA TRP A 261 4.99 -5.58 -3.70
C TRP A 261 6.18 -5.02 -2.87
N LYS A 262 7.10 -5.86 -2.36
CA LYS A 262 8.31 -5.47 -1.60
C LYS A 262 9.59 -5.39 -2.45
N ALA A 263 9.46 -5.29 -3.78
CA ALA A 263 10.59 -5.25 -4.71
C ALA A 263 11.44 -3.98 -4.56
#